data_AF-A0A151JC68-F1
#
_entry.id   AF-A0A151JC68-F1
#
_cell.length_a   1.000
_cell.length_b   1.000
_cell.length_c   1.000
_cell.angle_alpha   90.00
_cell.angle_beta   90.00
_cell.angle_gamma   90.00
#
_symmetry.space_group_name_H-M   'P 1'
#
loop_
_entity.id
_entity.type
_entity.pdbx_description
1 polymer ?
#
loop_
_entity_poly.entity_id
_entity_poly.type
_entity_poly.pdbx_seq_one_letter_code
_entity_poly.pdbx_strand_id
1 'polypeptide(L)'
;NSNHIEPRRFLEDASEIVLERVQCIMQRYDSIKINTIFNGEFVAGDKRANKSIATRNYELYRYTDLREWYVTRVVEPILTSLEEFQERDSGWALSRILNLVVNANKHNPLRAGCHIKLPREIMLKRAVINVQSTSKHVNLLYVEDDSAGHFALIKELFRLVRSQITRNKNRKYFCDRCLHYFNTNAKLETHNEDCEKINDCTIRLPSEDDKWLSFRNHCQKERVPFVVYADLECALEKTDSDSQYATHTYQHHNVFSVGYYVQCSYDSSLSGYRFRRDKDCIAWFTEELKNWAHSVHTTISANVPMADFTRDDWEKFNSASHCHVCEKSFAKDDTRVRDYCHLTGRYRGPAHSNCNLNYKDSRCIPVVFHNLSGYDAHFIIKEIATAYEGPVDLLPITKEKYISFTKHIDSTKIDQKNCAITFHRFI
;
A
#
# COMPACT_ATOMS: atom_id res chain seq x y z
N ASN A 1 42.29 -29.86 9.64
CA ASN A 1 42.57 -28.71 10.53
C ASN A 1 43.77 -28.87 11.45
N SER A 2 44.19 -30.08 11.86
CA SER A 2 45.30 -30.25 12.82
C SER A 2 46.72 -29.96 12.28
N ASN A 3 46.89 -29.84 10.96
CA ASN A 3 48.21 -29.69 10.32
C ASN A 3 48.47 -28.28 9.72
N HIS A 4 47.54 -27.33 9.85
CA HIS A 4 47.71 -25.99 9.27
C HIS A 4 48.02 -24.96 10.36
N ILE A 5 49.23 -24.41 10.30
CA ILE A 5 49.63 -23.22 11.07
C ILE A 5 49.42 -21.95 10.22
N GLU A 6 49.52 -22.07 8.89
CA GLU A 6 49.45 -20.96 7.95
C GLU A 6 48.03 -20.79 7.36
N PRO A 7 47.36 -19.63 7.59
CA PRO A 7 45.99 -19.39 7.13
C PRO A 7 45.81 -19.48 5.61
N ARG A 8 46.81 -19.02 4.85
CA ARG A 8 46.77 -19.05 3.38
C ARG A 8 46.67 -20.47 2.86
N ARG A 9 47.59 -21.36 3.30
CA ARG A 9 47.56 -22.78 2.92
C ARG A 9 46.26 -23.46 3.32
N PHE A 10 45.75 -23.18 4.53
CA PHE A 10 44.47 -23.72 4.96
C PHE A 10 43.31 -23.32 4.04
N LEU A 11 43.24 -22.05 3.64
CA LEU A 11 42.20 -21.54 2.74
C LEU A 11 42.35 -22.11 1.32
N GLU A 12 43.58 -22.27 0.84
CA GLU A 12 43.86 -22.92 -0.45
C GLU A 12 43.46 -24.40 -0.46
N ASP A 13 43.80 -25.15 0.60
CA ASP A 13 43.44 -26.57 0.74
C ASP A 13 41.92 -26.77 0.92
N ALA A 14 41.24 -25.81 1.58
CA ALA A 14 39.79 -25.82 1.73
C ALA A 14 39.05 -25.46 0.44
N SER A 15 39.73 -24.91 -0.58
CA SER A 15 39.08 -24.34 -1.77
C SER A 15 38.20 -25.34 -2.50
N GLU A 16 38.73 -26.49 -2.91
CA GLU A 16 37.99 -27.50 -3.68
C GLU A 16 36.76 -28.01 -2.91
N ILE A 17 36.88 -28.20 -1.59
CA ILE A 17 35.75 -28.62 -0.73
C ILE A 17 34.67 -27.53 -0.69
N VAL A 18 35.06 -26.26 -0.51
CA VAL A 18 34.10 -25.15 -0.47
C VAL A 18 33.42 -25.00 -1.83
N LEU A 19 34.18 -25.02 -2.91
CA LEU A 19 33.67 -24.88 -4.28
C LEU A 19 32.66 -25.99 -4.60
N GLU A 20 32.98 -27.25 -4.28
CA GLU A 20 32.08 -28.40 -4.49
C GLU A 20 30.76 -28.24 -3.71
N ARG A 21 30.83 -27.84 -2.44
CA ARG A 21 29.62 -27.66 -1.61
C ARG A 21 28.77 -26.50 -2.07
N VAL A 22 29.39 -25.38 -2.44
CA VAL A 22 28.67 -24.21 -2.99
C VAL A 22 28.01 -24.59 -4.31
N GLN A 23 28.71 -25.31 -5.18
CA GLN A 23 28.16 -25.78 -6.45
C GLN A 23 26.97 -26.73 -6.25
N CYS A 24 27.04 -27.65 -5.28
CA CYS A 24 25.91 -28.53 -4.92
C CYS A 24 24.69 -27.74 -4.42
N ILE A 25 24.89 -26.69 -3.63
CA ILE A 25 23.80 -25.83 -3.15
C ILE A 25 23.18 -25.05 -4.32
N MET A 26 24.02 -24.56 -5.25
CA MET A 26 23.57 -23.83 -6.44
C MET A 26 22.85 -24.72 -7.46
N GLN A 27 23.06 -26.03 -7.45
CA GLN A 27 22.23 -26.96 -8.22
C GLN A 27 20.80 -27.06 -7.67
N ARG A 28 20.60 -26.78 -6.38
CA ARG A 28 19.28 -26.81 -5.72
C ARG A 28 18.58 -25.46 -5.73
N TYR A 29 19.33 -24.37 -5.73
CA TYR A 29 18.81 -23.00 -5.68
C TYR A 29 19.49 -22.13 -6.75
N ASP A 30 18.71 -21.49 -7.61
CA ASP A 30 19.23 -20.68 -8.73
C ASP A 30 20.08 -19.48 -8.30
N SER A 31 19.81 -18.94 -7.10
CA SER A 31 20.58 -17.87 -6.48
C SER A 31 20.69 -18.04 -4.97
N ILE A 32 21.89 -17.77 -4.44
CA ILE A 32 22.17 -17.85 -3.01
C ILE A 32 22.89 -16.60 -2.51
N LYS A 33 22.70 -16.30 -1.23
CA LYS A 33 23.47 -15.30 -0.50
C LYS A 33 24.40 -16.02 0.45
N ILE A 34 25.70 -15.86 0.22
CA ILE A 34 26.76 -16.59 0.90
C ILE A 34 27.63 -15.66 1.74
N ASN A 35 28.07 -16.13 2.89
CA ASN A 35 29.23 -15.58 3.59
C ASN A 35 30.08 -16.70 4.18
N THR A 36 31.30 -16.34 4.56
CA THR A 36 32.27 -17.25 5.16
C THR A 36 32.77 -16.68 6.47
N ILE A 37 32.98 -17.54 7.46
CA ILE A 37 33.47 -17.17 8.78
C ILE A 37 34.68 -18.03 9.10
N PHE A 38 35.84 -17.40 9.21
CA PHE A 38 37.07 -18.03 9.67
C PHE A 38 37.14 -17.95 11.19
N ASN A 39 37.26 -19.10 11.86
CA ASN A 39 37.36 -19.18 13.31
C ASN A 39 38.76 -19.65 13.71
N GLY A 40 39.41 -18.89 14.58
CA GLY A 40 40.75 -19.18 15.09
C GLY A 40 40.86 -18.93 16.58
N GLU A 41 41.77 -19.65 17.22
CA GLU A 41 42.26 -19.35 18.56
C GLU A 41 43.46 -18.40 18.44
N PHE A 42 43.42 -17.29 19.16
CA PHE A 42 44.46 -16.28 19.19
C PHE A 42 45.08 -16.20 20.59
N VAL A 43 46.37 -15.88 20.64
CA VAL A 43 47.18 -15.75 21.86
C VAL A 43 47.78 -14.35 21.96
N ALA A 44 47.74 -13.75 23.14
CA ALA A 44 48.42 -12.49 23.47
C ALA A 44 49.00 -12.58 24.89
N GLY A 45 50.30 -12.85 24.99
CA GLY A 45 50.92 -13.26 26.27
C GLY A 45 50.25 -14.54 26.80
N ASP A 46 49.79 -14.51 28.05
CA ASP A 46 49.11 -15.65 28.69
C ASP A 46 47.62 -15.78 28.33
N LYS A 47 47.06 -14.81 27.58
CA LYS A 47 45.63 -14.80 27.25
C LYS A 47 45.37 -15.59 25.98
N ARG A 48 44.36 -16.47 26.02
CA ARG A 48 43.81 -17.20 24.87
C ARG A 48 42.37 -16.79 24.63
N ALA A 49 42.00 -16.55 23.37
CA ALA A 49 40.63 -16.24 23.00
C ALA A 49 40.29 -16.76 21.60
N ASN A 50 39.05 -17.25 21.44
CA ASN A 50 38.53 -17.62 20.12
C ASN A 50 37.96 -16.37 19.45
N LYS A 51 38.39 -16.09 18.22
CA LYS A 51 37.92 -14.95 17.42
C LYS A 51 37.50 -15.42 16.04
N SER A 52 36.55 -14.69 15.47
CA SER A 52 35.93 -14.98 14.18
C SER A 52 36.10 -13.80 13.22
N ILE A 53 36.50 -14.08 11.98
CA ILE A 53 36.56 -13.09 10.89
C ILE A 53 35.50 -13.49 9.87
N ALA A 54 34.48 -12.65 9.72
CA ALA A 54 33.38 -12.89 8.80
C ALA A 54 33.54 -12.04 7.53
N THR A 55 33.33 -12.65 6.37
CA THR A 55 33.25 -11.94 5.10
C THR A 55 31.87 -11.29 4.93
N ARG A 56 31.81 -10.27 4.07
CA ARG A 56 30.53 -9.64 3.71
C ARG A 56 29.68 -10.63 2.94
N ASN A 57 28.36 -10.53 3.12
CA ASN A 57 27.42 -11.29 2.30
C ASN A 57 27.63 -10.99 0.83
N TYR A 58 27.68 -12.03 0.01
CA TYR A 58 27.82 -11.98 -1.43
C TYR A 58 26.71 -12.78 -2.10
N GLU A 59 26.21 -12.27 -3.22
CA GLU A 59 25.16 -12.96 -3.99
C GLU A 59 25.84 -13.79 -5.07
N LEU A 60 25.58 -15.09 -5.08
CA LEU A 60 26.03 -16.02 -6.12
C LEU A 60 24.85 -16.42 -6.99
N TYR A 61 25.09 -16.36 -8.29
CA TYR A 61 24.22 -16.82 -9.37
C TYR A 61 24.87 -17.99 -10.10
N ARG A 62 24.08 -18.84 -10.77
CA ARG A 62 24.49 -20.12 -11.39
C ARG A 62 25.83 -20.15 -12.15
N TYR A 63 26.22 -19.05 -12.77
CA TYR A 63 27.38 -18.88 -13.68
C TYR A 63 28.44 -17.96 -13.05
N THR A 64 28.33 -17.65 -11.77
CA THR A 64 29.39 -16.95 -11.04
C THR A 64 30.64 -17.83 -11.07
N ASP A 65 31.77 -17.24 -11.47
CA ASP A 65 33.06 -17.93 -11.34
C ASP A 65 33.35 -18.12 -9.85
N LEU A 66 33.14 -19.35 -9.38
CA LEU A 66 33.31 -19.70 -7.98
C LEU A 66 34.78 -19.61 -7.55
N ARG A 67 35.73 -19.84 -8.46
CA ARG A 67 37.17 -19.69 -8.18
C ARG A 67 37.51 -18.21 -8.01
N GLU A 68 37.06 -17.35 -8.93
CA GLU A 68 37.22 -15.89 -8.81
C GLU A 68 36.59 -15.39 -7.49
N TRP A 69 35.36 -15.84 -7.18
CA TRP A 69 34.68 -15.50 -5.94
C TRP A 69 35.47 -15.94 -4.71
N TYR A 70 35.92 -17.19 -4.65
CA TYR A 70 36.61 -17.72 -3.49
C TYR A 70 37.90 -16.95 -3.23
N VAL A 71 38.70 -16.68 -4.26
CA VAL A 71 39.94 -15.90 -4.11
C VAL A 71 39.64 -14.46 -3.67
N THR A 72 38.81 -13.74 -4.42
CA THR A 72 38.62 -12.28 -4.25
C THR A 72 37.69 -11.90 -3.10
N ARG A 73 36.80 -12.80 -2.68
CA ARG A 73 35.76 -12.53 -1.66
C ARG A 73 35.93 -13.34 -0.38
N VAL A 74 36.70 -14.41 -0.40
CA VAL A 74 36.97 -15.24 0.79
C VAL A 74 38.44 -15.13 1.20
N VAL A 75 39.37 -15.53 0.33
CA VAL A 75 40.80 -15.63 0.68
C VAL A 75 41.39 -14.26 0.97
N GLU A 76 41.34 -13.33 0.01
CA GLU A 76 41.96 -12.00 0.16
C GLU A 76 41.40 -11.23 1.37
N PRO A 77 40.06 -11.10 1.57
CA PRO A 77 39.54 -10.33 2.70
C PRO A 77 39.87 -10.94 4.07
N ILE A 78 39.91 -12.27 4.18
CA ILE A 78 40.27 -12.94 5.45
C ILE A 78 41.75 -12.71 5.75
N LEU A 79 42.63 -12.87 4.77
CA LEU A 79 44.07 -12.66 4.96
C LEU A 79 44.38 -11.20 5.31
N THR A 80 43.81 -10.24 4.59
CA THR A 80 43.97 -8.82 4.93
C THR A 80 43.45 -8.51 6.33
N SER A 81 42.30 -9.07 6.73
CA SER A 81 41.78 -8.87 8.08
C SER A 81 42.67 -9.50 9.16
N LEU A 82 43.31 -10.64 8.88
CA LEU A 82 44.26 -11.29 9.78
C LEU A 82 45.54 -10.47 9.93
N GLU A 83 46.09 -9.96 8.83
CA GLU A 83 47.27 -9.08 8.82
C GLU A 83 46.98 -7.79 9.61
N GLU A 84 45.88 -7.10 9.32
CA GLU A 84 45.47 -5.89 10.06
C GLU A 84 45.28 -6.16 11.56
N PHE A 85 44.82 -7.36 11.91
CA PHE A 85 44.60 -7.76 13.30
C PHE A 85 45.90 -8.00 14.06
N GLN A 86 46.93 -8.51 13.39
CA GLN A 86 48.24 -8.82 13.96
C GLN A 86 49.16 -7.60 14.01
N GLU A 87 49.14 -6.74 12.98
CA GLU A 87 50.11 -5.63 12.84
C GLU A 87 49.74 -4.34 13.59
N ARG A 88 48.46 -4.13 13.98
CA ARG A 88 48.02 -2.90 14.69
C ARG A 88 48.16 -2.98 16.22
N ASP A 89 49.30 -3.40 16.73
CA ASP A 89 49.66 -3.42 18.18
C ASP A 89 48.70 -4.20 19.10
N SER A 90 47.83 -5.06 18.56
CA SER A 90 46.85 -5.79 19.39
C SER A 90 47.51 -6.85 20.28
N GLY A 91 48.72 -7.29 19.91
CA GLY A 91 49.49 -8.35 20.58
C GLY A 91 48.92 -9.76 20.35
N TRP A 92 47.87 -9.91 19.53
CA TRP A 92 47.22 -11.20 19.28
C TRP A 92 47.80 -11.89 18.04
N ALA A 93 48.47 -13.02 18.25
CA ALA A 93 48.90 -13.91 17.18
C ALA A 93 47.93 -15.09 17.02
N LEU A 94 47.71 -15.55 15.78
CA LEU A 94 46.93 -16.75 15.55
C LEU A 94 47.69 -17.98 16.05
N SER A 95 47.10 -18.73 16.98
CA SER A 95 47.69 -19.96 17.54
C SER A 95 47.19 -21.21 16.84
N ARG A 96 45.90 -21.25 16.48
CA ARG A 96 45.27 -22.47 15.92
C ARG A 96 44.06 -22.12 15.07
N ILE A 97 43.93 -22.77 13.92
CA ILE A 97 42.73 -22.69 13.08
C ILE A 97 41.69 -23.68 13.59
N LEU A 98 40.50 -23.19 13.95
CA LEU A 98 39.41 -24.02 14.46
C LEU A 98 38.61 -24.60 13.30
N ASN A 99 38.02 -23.75 12.47
CA ASN A 99 37.26 -24.14 11.28
C ASN A 99 36.98 -22.95 10.35
N LEU A 100 36.46 -23.26 9.16
CA LEU A 100 35.85 -22.33 8.23
C LEU A 100 34.38 -22.69 8.10
N VAL A 101 33.49 -21.76 8.43
CA VAL A 101 32.03 -21.92 8.27
C VAL A 101 31.61 -21.23 6.99
N VAL A 102 30.83 -21.91 6.16
CA VAL A 102 30.23 -21.36 4.94
C VAL A 102 28.72 -21.32 5.16
N ASN A 103 28.14 -20.12 5.27
CA ASN A 103 26.69 -19.98 5.38
C ASN A 103 26.14 -19.62 4.00
N ALA A 104 25.20 -20.43 3.51
CA ALA A 104 24.50 -20.19 2.26
C ALA A 104 23.00 -20.14 2.52
N ASN A 105 22.37 -19.03 2.15
CA ASN A 105 20.94 -18.84 2.25
C ASN A 105 20.32 -18.71 0.86
N LYS A 106 19.10 -19.23 0.69
CA LYS A 106 18.33 -18.99 -0.55
C LYS A 106 18.17 -17.49 -0.74
N HIS A 107 18.57 -16.98 -1.90
CA HIS A 107 18.35 -15.59 -2.29
C HIS A 107 17.17 -15.52 -3.25
N ASN A 108 16.23 -14.61 -2.99
CA ASN A 108 15.13 -14.30 -3.90
C ASN A 108 15.40 -12.90 -4.49
N PRO A 109 15.92 -12.81 -5.73
CA PRO A 109 16.16 -11.51 -6.35
C PRO A 109 14.84 -10.77 -6.57
N LEU A 110 14.92 -9.44 -6.68
CA LEU A 110 13.78 -8.60 -7.04
C LEU A 110 13.21 -9.07 -8.39
N ARG A 111 11.88 -9.21 -8.42
CA ARG A 111 11.16 -9.65 -9.61
C ARG A 111 10.61 -8.46 -10.37
N ALA A 112 10.90 -8.37 -11.66
CA ALA A 112 10.21 -7.42 -12.54
C ALA A 112 9.12 -8.14 -13.33
N GLY A 113 8.11 -7.37 -13.74
CA GLY A 113 7.15 -7.82 -14.74
C GLY A 113 7.87 -8.26 -16.01
N CYS A 114 7.43 -9.39 -16.53
CA CYS A 114 8.01 -10.14 -17.63
C CYS A 114 6.85 -10.60 -18.52
N HIS A 115 7.13 -10.76 -19.80
CA HIS A 115 6.13 -11.21 -20.74
C HIS A 115 5.78 -12.68 -20.48
N ILE A 116 4.49 -12.98 -20.34
CA ILE A 116 4.00 -14.35 -20.19
C ILE A 116 3.15 -14.73 -21.41
N LYS A 117 3.20 -15.99 -21.84
CA LYS A 117 2.24 -16.48 -22.84
C LYS A 117 0.87 -16.59 -22.17
N LEU A 118 -0.07 -15.74 -22.56
CA LEU A 118 -1.44 -15.76 -22.03
C LEU A 118 -2.30 -16.82 -22.74
N PRO A 119 -3.18 -17.52 -22.02
CA PRO A 119 -4.26 -18.32 -22.62
C PRO A 119 -5.13 -17.47 -23.56
N ARG A 120 -5.68 -18.10 -24.60
CA ARG A 120 -6.44 -17.42 -25.66
C ARG A 120 -7.64 -16.66 -25.07
N GLU A 121 -8.30 -17.23 -24.08
CA GLU A 121 -9.47 -16.67 -23.41
C GLU A 121 -9.17 -15.34 -22.70
N ILE A 122 -7.97 -15.20 -22.12
CA ILE A 122 -7.53 -13.98 -21.44
C ILE A 122 -7.07 -12.94 -22.46
N MET A 123 -6.32 -13.37 -23.47
CA MET A 123 -5.83 -12.50 -24.55
C MET A 123 -6.98 -11.84 -25.31
N LEU A 124 -8.07 -12.59 -25.60
CA LEU A 124 -9.24 -12.08 -26.30
C LEU A 124 -9.99 -10.99 -25.53
N LYS A 125 -9.94 -11.01 -24.20
CA LYS A 125 -10.60 -9.99 -23.35
C LYS A 125 -9.93 -8.62 -23.40
N ARG A 126 -8.70 -8.53 -23.92
CA ARG A 126 -7.88 -7.29 -23.96
C ARG A 126 -7.79 -6.55 -22.61
N ALA A 127 -7.99 -7.26 -21.50
CA ALA A 127 -8.04 -6.70 -20.14
C ALA A 127 -6.71 -6.80 -19.37
N VAL A 128 -5.68 -7.42 -19.98
CA VAL A 128 -4.37 -7.63 -19.34
C VAL A 128 -3.29 -6.89 -20.13
N ILE A 129 -2.53 -6.05 -19.44
CA ILE A 129 -1.34 -5.38 -19.98
C ILE A 129 -0.16 -6.36 -19.86
N ASN A 130 0.21 -6.99 -20.97
CA ASN A 130 1.28 -7.99 -21.03
C ASN A 130 2.36 -7.54 -22.02
N VAL A 131 3.20 -6.60 -21.57
CA VAL A 131 4.18 -5.93 -22.42
C VAL A 131 5.35 -6.87 -22.71
N GLN A 132 5.59 -7.14 -23.99
CA GLN A 132 6.82 -7.81 -24.43
C GLN A 132 7.95 -6.79 -24.50
N SER A 133 9.07 -7.07 -23.83
CA SER A 133 10.25 -6.21 -23.91
C SER A 133 10.77 -6.23 -25.35
N THR A 134 10.72 -5.08 -26.03
CA THR A 134 11.26 -4.90 -27.38
C THR A 134 12.68 -4.35 -27.30
N SER A 135 13.41 -4.31 -28.42
CA SER A 135 14.78 -3.78 -28.47
C SER A 135 14.93 -2.32 -28.02
N LYS A 136 13.82 -1.58 -27.84
CA LYS A 136 13.80 -0.23 -27.30
C LYS A 136 13.21 -0.24 -25.88
N HIS A 137 14.08 -0.19 -24.90
CA HIS A 137 13.73 -0.04 -23.49
C HIS A 137 13.79 1.45 -23.10
N VAL A 138 12.78 1.95 -22.40
CA VAL A 138 12.73 3.33 -21.88
C VAL A 138 12.44 3.28 -20.39
N ASN A 139 13.39 3.78 -19.60
CA ASN A 139 13.25 3.88 -18.16
C ASN A 139 12.50 5.17 -17.80
N LEU A 140 11.38 5.06 -17.09
CA LEU A 140 10.59 6.19 -16.60
C LEU A 140 10.56 6.17 -15.07
N LEU A 141 10.80 7.32 -14.44
CA LEU A 141 10.60 7.55 -13.03
C LEU A 141 9.21 8.16 -12.83
N TYR A 142 8.33 7.47 -12.11
CA TYR A 142 7.08 8.08 -11.66
C TYR A 142 7.35 8.94 -10.44
N VAL A 143 7.00 10.21 -10.52
CA VAL A 143 7.10 11.18 -9.43
C VAL A 143 5.69 11.65 -9.13
N GLU A 144 5.21 11.29 -7.95
CA GLU A 144 3.90 11.67 -7.47
C GLU A 144 3.99 13.05 -6.81
N ASP A 145 3.13 13.96 -7.24
CA ASP A 145 2.87 15.23 -6.57
C ASP A 145 1.44 15.23 -6.03
N ASP A 146 1.12 16.18 -5.17
CA ASP A 146 -0.14 16.27 -4.40
C ASP A 146 -1.43 16.33 -5.24
N SER A 147 -1.32 16.59 -6.54
CA SER A 147 -2.45 16.76 -7.47
C SER A 147 -2.39 15.86 -8.70
N ALA A 148 -1.21 15.38 -9.09
CA ALA A 148 -1.00 14.50 -10.24
C ALA A 148 0.38 13.83 -10.19
N GLY A 149 0.50 12.63 -10.75
CA GLY A 149 1.80 12.01 -10.99
C GLY A 149 2.35 12.31 -12.37
N HIS A 150 3.64 12.62 -12.45
CA HIS A 150 4.35 12.82 -13.71
C HIS A 150 5.40 11.72 -13.94
N PHE A 151 5.60 11.36 -15.21
CA PHE A 151 6.69 10.46 -15.59
C PHE A 151 7.88 11.27 -16.08
N ALA A 152 9.03 11.10 -15.44
CA ALA A 152 10.30 11.68 -15.85
C ALA A 152 11.17 10.63 -16.57
N LEU A 153 11.74 11.00 -17.71
CA LEU A 153 12.62 10.12 -18.47
C LEU A 153 13.96 9.91 -17.74
N ILE A 154 14.28 8.66 -17.42
CA ILE A 154 15.61 8.26 -16.95
C ILE A 154 16.48 7.97 -18.18
N LYS A 155 17.27 8.96 -18.60
CA LYS A 155 18.20 8.80 -19.72
C LYS A 155 19.29 7.76 -19.44
N GLU A 156 19.77 7.71 -18.21
CA GLU A 156 20.88 6.84 -17.79
C GLU A 156 20.64 6.35 -16.35
N LEU A 157 20.15 5.12 -16.20
CA LEU A 157 19.82 4.54 -14.88
C LEU A 157 21.03 4.54 -13.93
N PHE A 158 22.23 4.27 -14.46
CA PHE A 158 23.44 4.25 -13.63
C PHE A 158 23.71 5.60 -12.95
N ARG A 159 23.39 6.73 -13.60
CA ARG A 159 23.64 8.06 -13.02
C ARG A 159 22.70 8.36 -11.87
N LEU A 160 21.47 7.85 -11.94
CA LEU A 160 20.45 8.05 -10.93
C LEU A 160 20.74 7.26 -9.64
N VAL A 161 21.17 6.00 -9.78
CA VAL A 161 21.21 5.05 -8.64
C VAL A 161 22.63 4.85 -8.07
N ARG A 162 23.70 5.04 -8.87
CA ARG A 162 25.07 4.71 -8.43
C ARG A 162 25.51 5.41 -7.15
N SER A 163 25.16 6.69 -6.97
CA SER A 163 25.60 7.48 -5.82
C SER A 163 25.11 6.91 -4.49
N GLN A 164 23.99 6.18 -4.50
CA GLN A 164 23.40 5.51 -3.33
C GLN A 164 24.13 4.20 -2.98
N ILE A 165 24.89 3.64 -3.93
CA ILE A 165 25.54 2.33 -3.80
C ILE A 165 27.03 2.47 -3.47
N THR A 166 27.74 3.39 -4.13
CA THR A 166 29.21 3.48 -4.01
C THR A 166 29.75 4.90 -4.18
N ARG A 167 30.77 5.23 -3.36
CA ARG A 167 31.55 6.46 -3.50
C ARG A 167 32.47 6.46 -4.73
N ASN A 168 32.87 5.28 -5.23
CA ASN A 168 33.76 5.14 -6.40
C ASN A 168 33.07 5.59 -7.70
N LYS A 169 33.74 6.45 -8.48
CA LYS A 169 33.33 7.06 -9.77
C LYS A 169 33.20 6.09 -10.96
N ASN A 170 33.63 4.84 -10.82
CA ASN A 170 33.55 3.85 -11.89
C ASN A 170 32.11 3.55 -12.32
N ARG A 171 31.91 3.38 -13.64
CA ARG A 171 30.62 2.99 -14.22
C ARG A 171 30.18 1.64 -13.65
N LYS A 172 28.88 1.53 -13.37
CA LYS A 172 28.21 0.28 -12.99
C LYS A 172 27.17 -0.05 -14.05
N TYR A 173 26.98 -1.33 -14.31
CA TYR A 173 26.05 -1.86 -15.30
C TYR A 173 24.90 -2.52 -14.55
N PHE A 174 23.67 -2.06 -14.77
CA PHE A 174 22.50 -2.52 -14.03
C PHE A 174 21.64 -3.43 -14.91
N CYS A 175 21.10 -4.48 -14.31
CA CYS A 175 20.03 -5.25 -14.93
C CYS A 175 18.70 -4.53 -14.74
N ASP A 176 18.00 -4.18 -15.82
CA ASP A 176 16.71 -3.49 -15.76
C ASP A 176 15.59 -4.36 -15.14
N ARG A 177 15.77 -5.69 -15.06
CA ARG A 177 14.77 -6.62 -14.50
C ARG A 177 14.89 -6.82 -12.98
N CYS A 178 16.10 -6.99 -12.46
CA CYS A 178 16.31 -7.28 -11.02
C CYS A 178 17.02 -6.14 -10.26
N LEU A 179 17.45 -5.09 -10.98
CA LEU A 179 18.22 -3.95 -10.47
C LEU A 179 19.58 -4.30 -9.83
N HIS A 180 20.07 -5.54 -10.02
CA HIS A 180 21.42 -5.92 -9.62
C HIS A 180 22.48 -5.23 -10.50
N TYR A 181 23.65 -4.95 -9.94
CA TYR A 181 24.71 -4.19 -10.61
C TYR A 181 26.02 -4.96 -10.77
N PHE A 182 26.71 -4.70 -11.88
CA PHE A 182 27.97 -5.33 -12.26
C PHE A 182 29.04 -4.30 -12.56
N ASN A 183 30.31 -4.71 -12.47
CA ASN A 183 31.46 -3.86 -12.75
C ASN A 183 31.78 -3.78 -14.25
N THR A 184 31.31 -4.74 -15.05
CA THR A 184 31.59 -4.83 -16.50
C THR A 184 30.33 -5.21 -17.27
N ASN A 185 30.23 -4.78 -18.54
CA ASN A 185 29.09 -5.13 -19.39
C ASN A 185 29.00 -6.64 -19.65
N ALA A 186 30.14 -7.32 -19.83
CA ALA A 186 30.17 -8.77 -20.04
C ALA A 186 29.52 -9.56 -18.89
N LYS A 187 29.74 -9.12 -17.64
CA LYS A 187 29.09 -9.73 -16.46
C LYS A 187 27.58 -9.46 -16.43
N LEU A 188 27.13 -8.29 -16.92
CA LEU A 188 25.71 -7.99 -17.08
C LEU A 188 25.07 -8.87 -18.17
N GLU A 189 25.70 -9.02 -19.34
CA GLU A 189 25.14 -9.85 -20.42
C GLU A 189 25.00 -11.31 -19.98
N THR A 190 26.03 -11.85 -19.32
CA THR A 190 25.96 -13.20 -18.74
C THR A 190 24.81 -13.30 -17.74
N HIS A 191 24.59 -12.25 -16.92
CA HIS A 191 23.47 -12.23 -16.00
C HIS A 191 22.09 -12.15 -16.69
N ASN A 192 21.96 -11.41 -17.79
CA ASN A 192 20.69 -11.20 -18.48
C ASN A 192 20.08 -12.51 -18.99
N GLU A 193 20.89 -13.41 -19.54
CA GLU A 193 20.46 -14.72 -20.05
C GLU A 193 19.76 -15.59 -18.99
N ASP A 194 20.10 -15.39 -17.73
CA ASP A 194 19.58 -16.18 -16.62
C ASP A 194 18.58 -15.42 -15.77
N CYS A 195 18.73 -14.09 -15.64
CA CYS A 195 17.69 -13.24 -15.10
C CYS A 195 16.38 -13.41 -15.89
N GLU A 196 16.48 -13.65 -17.20
CA GLU A 196 15.31 -14.00 -18.02
C GLU A 196 14.67 -15.34 -17.65
N LYS A 197 15.46 -16.34 -17.24
CA LYS A 197 14.97 -17.69 -16.89
C LYS A 197 14.50 -17.81 -15.44
N ILE A 198 15.11 -17.06 -14.53
CA ILE A 198 14.84 -17.12 -13.07
C ILE A 198 13.67 -16.21 -12.71
N ASN A 199 13.51 -15.09 -13.40
CA ASN A 199 12.51 -14.08 -13.08
C ASN A 199 11.16 -14.40 -13.72
N ASP A 200 10.68 -15.63 -13.51
CA ASP A 200 9.33 -16.02 -13.84
C ASP A 200 8.36 -15.20 -12.99
N CYS A 201 7.56 -14.39 -13.68
CA CYS A 201 6.48 -13.64 -13.08
C CYS A 201 5.58 -14.57 -12.28
N THR A 202 5.31 -14.21 -11.03
CA THR A 202 4.32 -14.94 -10.24
C THR A 202 2.94 -14.56 -10.75
N ILE A 203 2.36 -15.42 -11.58
CA ILE A 203 0.96 -15.32 -11.97
C ILE A 203 0.12 -15.71 -10.76
N ARG A 204 -0.42 -14.71 -10.05
CA ARG A 204 -1.45 -14.94 -9.02
C ARG A 204 -2.82 -14.81 -9.68
N LEU A 205 -3.38 -15.93 -10.12
CA LEU A 205 -4.80 -16.01 -10.44
C LEU A 205 -5.60 -16.26 -9.15
N PRO A 206 -6.86 -15.82 -9.08
CA PRO A 206 -7.76 -16.25 -8.01
C PRO A 206 -7.81 -17.78 -7.95
N SER A 207 -7.90 -18.33 -6.74
CA SER A 207 -8.14 -19.76 -6.54
C SER A 207 -9.54 -20.15 -7.05
N GLU A 208 -9.83 -21.45 -7.17
CA GLU A 208 -11.20 -21.89 -7.46
C GLU A 208 -12.22 -21.39 -6.42
N ASP A 209 -11.76 -21.16 -5.19
CA ASP A 209 -12.58 -20.61 -4.09
C ASP A 209 -12.76 -19.09 -4.20
N ASP A 210 -11.78 -18.38 -4.77
CA ASP A 210 -11.79 -16.91 -4.94
C ASP A 210 -12.18 -16.45 -6.34
N LYS A 211 -12.59 -17.37 -7.22
CA LYS A 211 -12.90 -17.06 -8.63
C LYS A 211 -14.09 -16.11 -8.81
N TRP A 212 -14.92 -15.95 -7.78
CA TRP A 212 -16.11 -15.10 -7.80
C TRP A 212 -15.97 -13.92 -6.85
N LEU A 213 -16.08 -12.71 -7.39
CA LEU A 213 -16.24 -11.51 -6.58
C LEU A 213 -17.68 -11.42 -6.10
N SER A 214 -17.87 -11.25 -4.78
CA SER A 214 -19.17 -11.00 -4.18
C SER A 214 -19.09 -9.82 -3.24
N PHE A 215 -20.17 -9.03 -3.20
CA PHE A 215 -20.32 -7.97 -2.22
C PHE A 215 -20.55 -8.57 -0.84
N ARG A 216 -19.74 -8.19 0.15
CA ARG A 216 -19.90 -8.63 1.54
C ARG A 216 -20.88 -7.75 2.33
N ASN A 217 -20.79 -6.42 2.13
CA ASN A 217 -21.67 -5.45 2.77
C ASN A 217 -22.74 -4.98 1.79
N HIS A 218 -23.84 -5.73 1.71
CA HIS A 218 -24.94 -5.40 0.81
C HIS A 218 -25.60 -4.05 1.13
N CYS A 219 -25.59 -3.59 2.39
CA CYS A 219 -26.09 -2.26 2.77
C CYS A 219 -25.38 -1.10 2.04
N GLN A 220 -24.14 -1.29 1.56
CA GLN A 220 -23.43 -0.28 0.78
C GLN A 220 -23.90 -0.19 -0.67
N LYS A 221 -24.73 -1.13 -1.13
CA LYS A 221 -25.41 -1.04 -2.44
C LYS A 221 -26.61 -0.09 -2.39
N GLU A 222 -27.10 0.23 -1.19
CA GLU A 222 -28.25 1.10 -1.01
C GLU A 222 -27.87 2.56 -1.22
N ARG A 223 -28.70 3.29 -1.96
CA ARG A 223 -28.53 4.72 -2.15
C ARG A 223 -28.79 5.43 -0.82
N VAL A 224 -27.82 6.22 -0.38
CA VAL A 224 -28.00 7.06 0.81
C VAL A 224 -29.21 8.00 0.65
N PRO A 225 -30.02 8.19 1.70
CA PRO A 225 -31.25 8.97 1.61
C PRO A 225 -30.99 10.46 1.42
N PHE A 226 -29.93 10.99 2.06
CA PHE A 226 -29.55 12.39 2.01
C PHE A 226 -28.07 12.53 1.64
N VAL A 227 -27.75 13.49 0.78
CA VAL A 227 -26.38 13.91 0.45
C VAL A 227 -26.32 15.42 0.52
N VAL A 228 -25.26 15.97 1.09
CA VAL A 228 -25.00 17.41 1.12
C VAL A 228 -23.87 17.72 0.16
N TYR A 229 -24.08 18.62 -0.78
CA TYR A 229 -23.02 19.20 -1.62
C TYR A 229 -22.72 20.59 -1.09
N ALA A 230 -21.48 20.88 -0.74
CA ALA A 230 -21.12 22.12 -0.09
C ALA A 230 -19.89 22.76 -0.74
N ASP A 231 -19.82 24.07 -0.62
CA ASP A 231 -18.73 24.87 -1.16
C ASP A 231 -18.43 26.10 -0.29
N LEU A 232 -17.15 26.50 -0.24
CA LEU A 232 -16.66 27.64 0.54
C LEU A 232 -15.95 28.64 -0.36
N GLU A 233 -16.14 29.92 -0.05
CA GLU A 233 -15.43 31.00 -0.72
C GLU A 233 -14.70 31.85 0.32
N CYS A 234 -13.44 32.17 0.02
CA CYS A 234 -12.58 32.98 0.89
C CYS A 234 -12.32 34.36 0.29
N ALA A 235 -12.37 35.38 1.14
CA ALA A 235 -11.74 36.66 0.86
C ALA A 235 -10.22 36.54 1.02
N LEU A 236 -9.47 37.07 0.06
CA LEU A 236 -8.02 37.07 0.08
C LEU A 236 -7.52 38.41 0.65
N GLU A 237 -6.91 38.34 1.82
CA GLU A 237 -6.27 39.49 2.47
C GLU A 237 -4.78 39.44 2.16
N LYS A 238 -4.22 40.55 1.66
CA LYS A 238 -2.77 40.66 1.46
C LYS A 238 -2.10 40.78 2.82
N THR A 239 -1.13 39.92 3.10
CA THR A 239 -0.29 40.03 4.28
C THR A 239 0.82 41.04 4.01
N ASP A 240 1.04 41.98 4.93
CA ASP A 240 2.21 42.86 4.87
C ASP A 240 3.49 42.02 5.03
N SER A 241 4.50 42.30 4.21
CA SER A 241 5.74 41.55 4.19
C SER A 241 6.56 41.84 5.45
N ASP A 242 6.43 41.02 6.49
CA ASP A 242 7.40 41.02 7.58
C ASP A 242 8.73 40.46 7.09
N SER A 243 9.77 41.29 7.14
CA SER A 243 11.11 41.06 6.60
C SER A 243 11.99 40.14 7.47
N GLN A 244 11.43 39.52 8.51
CA GLN A 244 12.19 38.78 9.52
C GLN A 244 12.28 37.26 9.30
N TYR A 245 11.57 36.68 8.32
CA TYR A 245 11.60 35.24 8.05
C TYR A 245 11.85 34.92 6.57
N ALA A 246 12.55 33.81 6.30
CA ALA A 246 12.92 33.36 4.95
C ALA A 246 11.72 32.84 4.11
N THR A 247 10.56 32.67 4.74
CA THR A 247 9.29 32.26 4.11
C THR A 247 8.25 33.34 4.32
N HIS A 248 7.70 33.88 3.23
CA HIS A 248 6.68 34.92 3.26
C HIS A 248 5.28 34.30 3.07
N THR A 249 4.36 34.54 4.00
CA THR A 249 2.93 34.27 3.82
C THR A 249 2.35 35.20 2.77
N TYR A 250 2.10 34.68 1.57
CA TYR A 250 1.67 35.47 0.41
C TYR A 250 0.30 36.12 0.61
N GLN A 251 -0.69 35.34 1.07
CA GLN A 251 -2.08 35.78 1.27
C GLN A 251 -2.69 35.06 2.48
N HIS A 252 -3.52 35.77 3.24
CA HIS A 252 -4.35 35.20 4.28
C HIS A 252 -5.76 34.93 3.71
N HIS A 253 -6.21 33.67 3.81
CA HIS A 253 -7.49 33.23 3.26
C HIS A 253 -8.52 33.23 4.39
N ASN A 254 -9.50 34.12 4.30
CA ASN A 254 -10.54 34.28 5.31
C ASN A 254 -11.88 33.83 4.73
N VAL A 255 -12.49 32.76 5.26
CA VAL A 255 -13.77 32.27 4.74
C VAL A 255 -14.85 33.33 4.94
N PHE A 256 -15.56 33.67 3.87
CA PHE A 256 -16.58 34.72 3.90
C PHE A 256 -17.95 34.23 3.44
N SER A 257 -18.01 33.08 2.75
CA SER A 257 -19.27 32.52 2.29
C SER A 257 -19.21 30.99 2.30
N VAL A 258 -20.33 30.38 2.67
CA VAL A 258 -20.57 28.94 2.53
C VAL A 258 -21.93 28.73 1.90
N GLY A 259 -22.00 27.86 0.91
CA GLY A 259 -23.23 27.40 0.28
C GLY A 259 -23.32 25.89 0.39
N TYR A 260 -24.52 25.36 0.61
CA TYR A 260 -24.76 23.93 0.53
C TYR A 260 -26.12 23.59 -0.06
N TYR A 261 -26.18 22.47 -0.76
CA TYR A 261 -27.37 21.89 -1.34
C TYR A 261 -27.60 20.49 -0.76
N VAL A 262 -28.75 20.28 -0.12
CA VAL A 262 -29.18 18.96 0.33
C VAL A 262 -29.97 18.30 -0.78
N GLN A 263 -29.58 17.09 -1.16
CA GLN A 263 -30.33 16.24 -2.07
C GLN A 263 -30.94 15.07 -1.30
N CYS A 264 -32.26 14.98 -1.31
CA CYS A 264 -33.00 13.80 -0.86
C CYS A 264 -33.26 12.86 -2.05
N SER A 265 -33.04 11.56 -1.88
CA SER A 265 -33.18 10.57 -2.97
C SER A 265 -34.60 10.07 -3.21
N TYR A 266 -35.51 10.27 -2.25
CA TYR A 266 -36.86 9.71 -2.29
C TYR A 266 -37.98 10.75 -2.25
N ASP A 267 -37.69 11.99 -1.84
CA ASP A 267 -38.64 13.11 -1.82
C ASP A 267 -37.92 14.42 -2.17
N SER A 268 -38.16 14.92 -3.39
CA SER A 268 -37.51 16.14 -3.88
C SER A 268 -37.92 17.39 -3.11
N SER A 269 -39.03 17.37 -2.36
CA SER A 269 -39.46 18.52 -1.56
C SER A 269 -38.56 18.76 -0.33
N LEU A 270 -37.84 17.72 0.11
CA LEU A 270 -36.84 17.79 1.17
C LEU A 270 -35.47 18.27 0.67
N SER A 271 -35.29 18.40 -0.64
CA SER A 271 -34.06 18.95 -1.22
C SER A 271 -34.10 20.48 -1.19
N GLY A 272 -32.95 21.12 -0.97
CA GLY A 272 -32.91 22.58 -0.88
C GLY A 272 -31.50 23.16 -0.82
N TYR A 273 -31.39 24.39 -1.31
CA TYR A 273 -30.16 25.19 -1.26
C TYR A 273 -30.22 26.18 -0.09
N ARG A 274 -29.12 26.32 0.64
CA ARG A 274 -28.93 27.34 1.67
C ARG A 274 -27.53 27.90 1.58
N PHE A 275 -27.36 29.16 1.97
CA PHE A 275 -26.06 29.81 2.00
C PHE A 275 -26.03 30.88 3.08
N ARG A 276 -24.82 31.24 3.50
CA ARG A 276 -24.58 32.37 4.39
C ARG A 276 -23.31 33.11 3.97
N ARG A 277 -23.35 34.44 4.09
CA ARG A 277 -22.25 35.35 3.76
C ARG A 277 -21.98 36.29 4.92
N ASP A 278 -21.12 35.87 5.81
CA ASP A 278 -20.65 36.64 6.95
C ASP A 278 -19.42 35.95 7.57
N LYS A 279 -18.85 36.57 8.61
CA LYS A 279 -17.67 36.07 9.32
C LYS A 279 -17.95 34.80 10.12
N ASP A 280 -19.22 34.53 10.46
CA ASP A 280 -19.66 33.40 11.27
C ASP A 280 -20.21 32.25 10.40
N CYS A 281 -19.93 32.29 9.10
CA CYS A 281 -20.50 31.37 8.12
C CYS A 281 -20.13 29.90 8.43
N ILE A 282 -18.91 29.63 8.91
CA ILE A 282 -18.48 28.28 9.30
C ILE A 282 -19.21 27.77 10.54
N ALA A 283 -19.36 28.61 11.57
CA ALA A 283 -20.11 28.26 12.78
C ALA A 283 -21.58 27.97 12.45
N TRP A 284 -22.19 28.81 11.62
CA TRP A 284 -23.54 28.59 11.13
C TRP A 284 -23.67 27.29 10.34
N PHE A 285 -22.76 27.02 9.41
CA PHE A 285 -22.78 25.80 8.61
C PHE A 285 -22.67 24.56 9.49
N THR A 286 -21.82 24.61 10.52
CA THR A 286 -21.64 23.51 11.48
C THR A 286 -22.91 23.26 12.30
N GLU A 287 -23.59 24.31 12.75
CA GLU A 287 -24.87 24.20 13.47
C GLU A 287 -26.00 23.70 12.55
N GLU A 288 -26.04 24.13 11.29
CA GLU A 288 -26.99 23.61 10.30
C GLU A 288 -26.80 22.12 10.05
N LEU A 289 -25.56 21.65 9.90
CA LEU A 289 -25.24 20.23 9.73
C LEU A 289 -25.68 19.40 10.94
N LYS A 290 -25.47 19.92 12.16
CA LYS A 290 -25.95 19.29 13.39
C LYS A 290 -27.46 19.18 13.42
N ASN A 291 -28.18 20.27 13.13
CA ASN A 291 -29.64 20.27 13.08
C ASN A 291 -30.18 19.30 12.01
N TRP A 292 -29.52 19.25 10.86
CA TRP A 292 -29.81 18.29 9.81
C TRP A 292 -29.62 16.84 10.26
N ALA A 293 -28.53 16.52 10.94
CA ALA A 293 -28.30 15.16 11.43
C ALA A 293 -29.39 14.70 12.42
N HIS A 294 -29.88 15.59 13.29
CA HIS A 294 -31.01 15.30 14.18
C HIS A 294 -32.33 15.10 13.42
N SER A 295 -32.58 15.92 12.41
CA SER A 295 -33.76 15.79 11.54
C SER A 295 -33.76 14.48 10.76
N VAL A 296 -32.63 14.13 10.15
CA VAL A 296 -32.42 12.86 9.42
C VAL A 296 -32.56 11.68 10.38
N HIS A 297 -31.98 11.76 11.58
CA HIS A 297 -32.12 10.71 12.59
C HIS A 297 -33.59 10.45 12.95
N THR A 298 -34.36 11.52 13.17
CA THR A 298 -35.79 11.45 13.47
C THR A 298 -36.56 10.82 12.32
N THR A 299 -36.26 11.23 11.09
CA THR A 299 -36.90 10.73 9.86
C THR A 299 -36.63 9.24 9.65
N ILE A 300 -35.37 8.80 9.76
CA ILE A 300 -34.98 7.39 9.62
C ILE A 300 -35.57 6.53 10.75
N SER A 301 -35.81 7.11 11.94
CA SER A 301 -36.37 6.38 13.08
C SER A 301 -37.88 6.22 13.04
N ALA A 302 -38.60 6.97 12.20
CA ALA A 302 -40.06 6.98 12.17
C ALA A 302 -40.70 5.75 11.47
N ASN A 303 -39.91 4.87 10.84
CA ASN A 303 -40.30 3.62 10.18
C ASN A 303 -41.71 3.64 9.55
N VAL A 304 -41.81 4.10 8.31
CA VAL A 304 -43.05 4.06 7.54
C VAL A 304 -43.46 2.59 7.32
N PRO A 305 -44.69 2.18 7.64
CA PRO A 305 -45.17 0.83 7.37
C PRO A 305 -45.13 0.49 5.88
N MET A 306 -44.94 -0.79 5.57
CA MET A 306 -44.97 -1.24 4.18
C MET A 306 -46.36 -1.00 3.58
N ALA A 307 -46.40 -0.52 2.35
CA ALA A 307 -47.65 -0.40 1.59
C ALA A 307 -48.26 -1.79 1.35
N ASP A 308 -49.59 -1.83 1.27
CA ASP A 308 -50.31 -3.06 0.95
C ASP A 308 -49.91 -3.58 -0.44
N PHE A 309 -49.69 -4.89 -0.53
CA PHE A 309 -49.33 -5.54 -1.78
C PHE A 309 -50.51 -5.56 -2.74
N THR A 310 -50.25 -5.18 -3.98
CA THR A 310 -51.17 -5.50 -5.07
C THR A 310 -51.13 -6.99 -5.39
N ARG A 311 -52.12 -7.47 -6.15
CA ARG A 311 -52.13 -8.86 -6.64
C ARG A 311 -50.85 -9.18 -7.44
N ASP A 312 -50.42 -8.27 -8.29
CA ASP A 312 -49.23 -8.42 -9.12
C ASP A 312 -47.94 -8.50 -8.27
N ASP A 313 -47.88 -7.77 -7.15
CA ASP A 313 -46.73 -7.83 -6.23
C ASP A 313 -46.64 -9.19 -5.54
N TRP A 314 -47.78 -9.78 -5.16
CA TRP A 314 -47.83 -11.14 -4.63
C TRP A 314 -47.39 -12.17 -5.66
N GLU A 315 -47.84 -12.05 -6.90
CA GLU A 315 -47.44 -12.95 -7.99
C GLU A 315 -45.92 -12.87 -8.22
N LYS A 316 -45.35 -11.66 -8.32
CA LYS A 316 -43.89 -11.44 -8.46
C LYS A 316 -43.09 -11.97 -7.26
N PHE A 317 -43.57 -11.74 -6.04
CA PHE A 317 -42.91 -12.21 -4.82
C PHE A 317 -42.89 -13.74 -4.75
N ASN A 318 -44.03 -14.39 -5.07
CA ASN A 318 -44.18 -15.84 -5.01
C ASN A 318 -43.40 -16.55 -6.12
N SER A 319 -43.34 -15.97 -7.32
CA SER A 319 -42.61 -16.54 -8.46
C SER A 319 -41.09 -16.30 -8.41
N ALA A 320 -40.60 -15.44 -7.51
CA ALA A 320 -39.19 -15.08 -7.45
C ALA A 320 -38.30 -16.28 -7.06
N SER A 321 -37.26 -16.51 -7.86
CA SER A 321 -36.29 -17.58 -7.61
C SER A 321 -35.02 -17.11 -6.90
N HIS A 322 -34.73 -15.81 -6.91
CA HIS A 322 -33.50 -15.23 -6.37
C HIS A 322 -33.78 -14.05 -5.42
N CYS A 323 -32.92 -13.91 -4.41
CA CYS A 323 -32.91 -12.79 -3.49
C CYS A 323 -32.38 -11.52 -4.16
N HIS A 324 -33.10 -10.40 -4.06
CA HIS A 324 -32.68 -9.15 -4.71
C HIS A 324 -31.41 -8.53 -4.09
N VAL A 325 -31.16 -8.79 -2.79
CA VAL A 325 -30.03 -8.22 -2.05
C VAL A 325 -28.71 -8.93 -2.38
N CYS A 326 -28.70 -10.26 -2.29
CA CYS A 326 -27.49 -11.08 -2.47
C CYS A 326 -27.42 -11.80 -3.82
N GLU A 327 -28.47 -11.72 -4.63
CA GLU A 327 -28.58 -12.28 -5.98
C GLU A 327 -28.47 -13.82 -6.03
N LYS A 328 -28.46 -14.51 -4.88
CA LYS A 328 -28.48 -15.97 -4.78
C LYS A 328 -29.90 -16.54 -4.84
N SER A 329 -30.02 -17.76 -5.34
CA SER A 329 -31.28 -18.50 -5.40
C SER A 329 -31.79 -18.86 -4.00
N PHE A 330 -33.12 -18.87 -3.82
CA PHE A 330 -33.75 -19.39 -2.60
C PHE A 330 -33.70 -20.92 -2.58
N ALA A 331 -33.15 -21.49 -1.51
CA ALA A 331 -33.25 -22.93 -1.22
C ALA A 331 -34.67 -23.30 -0.75
N LYS A 332 -34.98 -24.60 -0.72
CA LYS A 332 -36.30 -25.11 -0.27
C LYS A 332 -36.66 -24.68 1.15
N ASP A 333 -35.66 -24.54 2.01
CA ASP A 333 -35.83 -24.24 3.44
C ASP A 333 -35.64 -22.75 3.75
N ASP A 334 -35.36 -21.92 2.75
CA ASP A 334 -35.15 -20.49 2.94
C ASP A 334 -36.48 -19.77 3.20
N THR A 335 -36.53 -19.02 4.29
CA THR A 335 -37.64 -18.10 4.54
C THR A 335 -37.48 -16.85 3.67
N ARG A 336 -38.35 -16.74 2.66
CA ARG A 336 -38.47 -15.56 1.82
C ARG A 336 -39.23 -14.46 2.55
N VAL A 337 -38.63 -13.28 2.63
CA VAL A 337 -39.24 -12.11 3.29
C VAL A 337 -39.37 -10.95 2.31
N ARG A 338 -40.31 -10.05 2.62
CA ARG A 338 -40.63 -8.87 1.82
C ARG A 338 -39.77 -7.71 2.31
N ASP A 339 -38.69 -7.41 1.59
CA ASP A 339 -37.87 -6.24 1.87
C ASP A 339 -38.55 -4.99 1.30
N TYR A 340 -38.53 -3.91 2.07
CA TYR A 340 -39.19 -2.66 1.71
C TYR A 340 -38.44 -1.45 2.29
N CYS A 341 -38.69 -0.28 1.71
CA CYS A 341 -38.07 0.97 2.12
C CYS A 341 -38.76 1.55 3.36
N HIS A 342 -38.08 1.64 4.50
CA HIS A 342 -38.65 2.22 5.73
C HIS A 342 -38.93 3.74 5.64
N LEU A 343 -38.42 4.41 4.61
CA LEU A 343 -38.66 5.85 4.39
C LEU A 343 -39.90 6.12 3.53
N THR A 344 -40.29 5.18 2.66
CA THR A 344 -41.39 5.38 1.69
C THR A 344 -42.50 4.33 1.78
N GLY A 345 -42.29 3.25 2.53
CA GLY A 345 -43.17 2.08 2.57
C GLY A 345 -43.14 1.21 1.30
N ARG A 346 -42.39 1.59 0.26
CA ARG A 346 -42.39 0.89 -1.04
C ARG A 346 -41.63 -0.43 -0.96
N TYR A 347 -42.24 -1.48 -1.50
CA TYR A 347 -41.64 -2.79 -1.66
C TYR A 347 -40.42 -2.72 -2.60
N ARG A 348 -39.31 -3.36 -2.19
CA ARG A 348 -38.05 -3.40 -2.95
C ARG A 348 -37.87 -4.72 -3.67
N GLY A 349 -38.15 -5.83 -2.98
CA GLY A 349 -38.00 -7.15 -3.56
C GLY A 349 -38.01 -8.29 -2.54
N PRO A 350 -37.96 -9.53 -3.04
CA PRO A 350 -37.88 -10.72 -2.21
C PRO A 350 -36.45 -10.86 -1.70
N ALA A 351 -36.28 -11.07 -0.40
CA ALA A 351 -34.98 -11.24 0.22
C ALA A 351 -34.92 -12.49 1.11
N HIS A 352 -33.72 -13.02 1.34
CA HIS A 352 -33.50 -13.96 2.45
C HIS A 352 -33.74 -13.22 3.77
N SER A 353 -34.29 -13.89 4.77
CA SER A 353 -34.51 -13.31 6.10
C SER A 353 -33.23 -12.64 6.67
N ASN A 354 -32.08 -13.33 6.58
CA ASN A 354 -30.79 -12.78 7.00
C ASN A 354 -30.31 -11.60 6.15
N CYS A 355 -30.58 -11.61 4.84
CA CYS A 355 -30.22 -10.48 3.98
C CYS A 355 -31.04 -9.24 4.36
N ASN A 356 -32.35 -9.39 4.52
CA ASN A 356 -33.26 -8.32 4.92
C ASN A 356 -32.87 -7.72 6.27
N LEU A 357 -32.56 -8.56 7.27
CA LEU A 357 -32.12 -8.09 8.59
C LEU A 357 -30.82 -7.28 8.54
N ASN A 358 -29.96 -7.50 7.55
CA ASN A 358 -28.68 -6.81 7.40
C ASN A 358 -28.71 -5.68 6.36
N TYR A 359 -29.76 -5.59 5.56
CA TYR A 359 -29.96 -4.54 4.57
C TYR A 359 -30.64 -3.33 5.24
N LYS A 360 -29.83 -2.58 6.00
CA LYS A 360 -30.30 -1.46 6.82
C LYS A 360 -29.94 -0.13 6.16
N ASP A 361 -30.85 0.82 6.26
CA ASP A 361 -30.63 2.21 5.86
C ASP A 361 -29.39 2.79 6.59
N SER A 362 -28.53 3.45 5.81
CA SER A 362 -27.36 4.13 6.35
C SER A 362 -27.76 5.36 7.17
N ARG A 363 -27.16 5.50 8.36
CA ARG A 363 -27.25 6.71 9.20
C ARG A 363 -26.09 7.69 8.95
N CYS A 364 -25.31 7.45 7.90
CA CYS A 364 -24.24 8.33 7.49
C CYS A 364 -24.75 9.36 6.47
N ILE A 365 -24.46 10.63 6.73
CA ILE A 365 -24.77 11.77 5.86
C ILE A 365 -23.45 12.20 5.19
N PRO A 366 -23.26 11.88 3.90
CA PRO A 366 -22.09 12.37 3.17
C PRO A 366 -22.24 13.87 2.86
N VAL A 367 -21.19 14.61 3.17
CA VAL A 367 -20.98 16.01 2.78
C VAL A 367 -19.84 16.05 1.78
N VAL A 368 -20.11 16.53 0.57
CA VAL A 368 -19.18 16.47 -0.55
C VAL A 368 -18.74 17.88 -0.93
N PHE A 369 -17.42 18.10 -0.94
CA PHE A 369 -16.77 19.33 -1.36
C PHE A 369 -15.92 19.08 -2.60
N HIS A 370 -15.79 20.09 -3.46
CA HIS A 370 -14.94 19.99 -4.65
C HIS A 370 -13.44 19.95 -4.28
N ASN A 371 -13.01 20.69 -3.26
CA ASN A 371 -11.60 20.81 -2.85
C ASN A 371 -11.37 20.55 -1.34
N LEU A 372 -12.01 19.51 -0.80
CA LEU A 372 -11.92 19.17 0.62
C LEU A 372 -10.47 19.03 1.11
N SER A 373 -9.75 18.04 0.58
CA SER A 373 -8.45 17.61 1.10
C SER A 373 -7.33 18.64 0.94
N GLY A 374 -7.47 19.53 -0.03
CA GLY A 374 -6.45 20.50 -0.41
C GLY A 374 -6.68 21.90 0.15
N TYR A 375 -7.90 22.22 0.62
CA TYR A 375 -8.26 23.58 0.98
C TYR A 375 -9.38 23.66 2.02
N ASP A 376 -10.60 23.21 1.68
CA ASP A 376 -11.79 23.49 2.50
C ASP A 376 -11.73 22.86 3.89
N ALA A 377 -11.14 21.67 4.01
CA ALA A 377 -11.05 20.93 5.28
C ALA A 377 -10.38 21.75 6.38
N HIS A 378 -9.37 22.56 6.05
CA HIS A 378 -8.61 23.34 7.02
C HIS A 378 -9.46 24.38 7.75
N PHE A 379 -10.50 24.89 7.10
CA PHE A 379 -11.37 25.91 7.68
C PHE A 379 -12.50 25.31 8.53
N ILE A 380 -12.94 24.09 8.24
CA ILE A 380 -14.14 23.50 8.86
C ILE A 380 -13.83 22.47 9.94
N ILE A 381 -12.72 21.73 9.84
CA ILE A 381 -12.46 20.56 10.69
C ILE A 381 -12.41 20.92 12.17
N LYS A 382 -11.81 22.07 12.51
CA LYS A 382 -11.69 22.54 13.89
C LYS A 382 -13.07 22.83 14.48
N GLU A 383 -13.88 23.60 13.76
CA GLU A 383 -15.23 23.97 14.22
C GLU A 383 -16.12 22.73 14.34
N ILE A 384 -16.11 21.82 13.37
CA ILE A 384 -16.88 20.57 13.40
C ILE A 384 -16.44 19.68 14.58
N ALA A 385 -15.14 19.65 14.89
CA ALA A 385 -14.64 18.88 16.02
C ALA A 385 -15.14 19.44 17.36
N THR A 386 -15.25 20.76 17.50
CA THR A 386 -15.55 21.45 18.77
C THR A 386 -17.00 21.86 18.98
N ALA A 387 -17.79 22.05 17.92
CA ALA A 387 -19.13 22.65 18.02
C ALA A 387 -20.16 21.77 18.74
N TYR A 388 -19.93 20.46 18.81
CA TYR A 388 -20.80 19.52 19.53
C TYR A 388 -20.05 18.25 19.93
N GLU A 389 -20.56 17.55 20.93
CA GLU A 389 -19.97 16.29 21.43
C GLU A 389 -19.99 15.18 20.37
N GLY A 390 -19.06 14.24 20.53
CA GLY A 390 -18.93 13.06 19.67
C GLY A 390 -17.54 12.95 19.02
N PRO A 391 -17.04 11.73 18.80
CA PRO A 391 -15.71 11.50 18.25
C PRO A 391 -15.60 11.93 16.79
N VAL A 392 -14.37 12.25 16.38
CA VAL A 392 -14.00 12.53 14.98
C VAL A 392 -13.02 11.46 14.50
N ASP A 393 -13.41 10.74 13.46
CA ASP A 393 -12.53 9.80 12.76
C ASP A 393 -11.87 10.50 11.57
N LEU A 394 -10.57 10.30 11.41
CA LEU A 394 -9.77 10.93 10.36
C LEU A 394 -9.13 9.88 9.44
N LEU A 395 -9.19 10.12 8.13
CA LEU A 395 -8.39 9.42 7.13
C LEU A 395 -7.34 10.39 6.57
N PRO A 396 -6.17 10.51 7.24
CA PRO A 396 -5.12 11.45 6.83
C PRO A 396 -4.26 10.92 5.68
N ILE A 397 -3.78 11.82 4.83
CA ILE A 397 -2.63 11.60 3.92
C ILE A 397 -1.35 12.05 4.63
N THR A 398 -1.39 13.24 5.21
CA THR A 398 -0.31 13.84 6.00
C THR A 398 -0.89 14.42 7.30
N LYS A 399 -0.05 15.06 8.13
CA LYS A 399 -0.53 15.80 9.31
C LYS A 399 -1.43 16.98 8.97
N GLU A 400 -1.38 17.46 7.73
CA GLU A 400 -2.10 18.65 7.28
C GLU A 400 -3.20 18.30 6.26
N LYS A 401 -3.06 17.19 5.51
CA LYS A 401 -4.02 16.80 4.47
C LYS A 401 -4.86 15.60 4.88
N TYR A 402 -6.18 15.72 4.72
CA TYR A 402 -7.15 14.69 5.05
C TYR A 402 -7.92 14.24 3.81
N ILE A 403 -7.98 12.94 3.54
CA ILE A 403 -8.79 12.36 2.45
C ILE A 403 -10.27 12.57 2.76
N SER A 404 -10.66 12.22 3.98
CA SER A 404 -12.01 12.34 4.51
C SER A 404 -11.96 12.38 6.03
N PHE A 405 -13.00 12.92 6.64
CA PHE A 405 -13.17 12.85 8.08
C PHE A 405 -14.65 12.67 8.43
N THR A 406 -14.91 12.01 9.55
CA THR A 406 -16.28 11.69 9.99
C THR A 406 -16.49 12.24 11.38
N LYS A 407 -17.55 13.02 11.56
CA LYS A 407 -18.02 13.43 12.88
C LYS A 407 -19.18 12.54 13.29
N HIS A 408 -19.05 11.87 14.42
CA HIS A 408 -20.14 11.12 15.04
C HIS A 408 -20.96 12.03 15.93
N ILE A 409 -22.27 11.87 15.89
CA ILE A 409 -23.22 12.65 16.69
C ILE A 409 -23.90 11.71 17.67
N ASP A 410 -23.58 11.89 18.95
CA ASP A 410 -24.13 11.09 20.02
C ASP A 410 -25.63 11.39 20.20
N SER A 411 -26.47 10.35 20.16
CA SER A 411 -27.87 10.49 20.54
C SER A 411 -27.97 10.52 22.07
N THR A 412 -28.77 11.44 22.62
CA THR A 412 -29.05 11.54 24.06
C THR A 412 -29.85 10.35 24.62
N LYS A 413 -30.25 9.39 23.77
CA LYS A 413 -30.97 8.17 24.16
C LYS A 413 -30.06 6.94 24.06
N ILE A 414 -29.87 6.27 25.20
CA ILE A 414 -28.92 5.17 25.46
C ILE A 414 -29.05 3.97 24.48
N ASP A 415 -30.16 3.81 23.77
CA ASP A 415 -30.42 2.68 22.86
C ASP A 415 -30.45 3.04 21.35
N GLN A 416 -30.04 4.26 20.96
CA GLN A 416 -30.11 4.69 19.56
C GLN A 416 -28.74 4.68 18.88
N LYS A 417 -28.70 4.15 17.64
CA LYS A 417 -27.49 4.21 16.80
C LYS A 417 -27.20 5.65 16.39
N ASN A 418 -26.00 6.13 16.69
CA ASN A 418 -25.54 7.47 16.34
C ASN A 418 -25.60 7.74 14.82
N CYS A 419 -25.93 8.98 14.46
CA CYS A 419 -25.74 9.48 13.11
C CYS A 419 -24.28 9.89 12.93
N ALA A 420 -23.78 9.78 11.70
CA ALA A 420 -22.44 10.22 11.35
C ALA A 420 -22.51 11.18 10.16
N ILE A 421 -21.70 12.22 10.19
CA ILE A 421 -21.51 13.13 9.05
C ILE A 421 -20.11 12.89 8.51
N THR A 422 -20.01 12.42 7.27
CA THR A 422 -18.72 12.12 6.64
C THR A 422 -18.44 13.10 5.52
N PHE A 423 -17.29 13.75 5.58
CA PHE A 423 -16.83 14.73 4.62
C PHE A 423 -15.95 14.05 3.57
N HIS A 424 -16.30 14.25 2.30
CA HIS A 424 -15.61 13.66 1.16
C HIS A 424 -15.21 14.74 0.15
N ARG A 425 -14.08 14.49 -0.53
CA ARG A 425 -13.72 15.20 -1.77
C ARG A 425 -14.51 14.60 -2.94
N PHE A 426 -15.03 15.45 -3.82
CA PHE A 426 -15.58 15.03 -5.12
C PHE A 426 -14.43 14.51 -5.99
N ILE A 427 -14.56 13.27 -6.50
CA ILE A 427 -13.55 12.61 -7.36
C ILE A 427 -13.76 12.98 -8.81
#